data_AF-A0A8C4QW41-F1
#
_entry.id   AF-A0A8C4QW41-F1
#
_cell.length_a   1.000
_cell.length_b   1.000
_cell.length_c   1.000
_cell.angle_alpha   90.00
_cell.angle_beta   90.00
_cell.angle_gamma   90.00
#
_symmetry.space_group_name_H-M   'P 1'
#
loop_
_entity.id
_entity.type
_entity.pdbx_description
1 polymer ?
#
loop_
_entity_poly.entity_id
_entity_poly.type
_entity_poly.pdbx_seq_one_letter_code
_entity_poly.pdbx_strand_id
1 'polypeptide(L)'
;MAASSKLRVLTLYRALLREGRKFPSYNYREYAVRRVRDAFREHAGETDPDEIHKLLQKAEDSLEVLRRQVTLYMTGSFHVKSSKNLPSSLRFL
;
A
#
# COMPACT_ATOMS: atom_id res chain seq x y z
N MET A 1 0.94 -17.10 19.44
CA MET A 1 0.05 -16.41 18.48
C MET A 1 0.49 -14.97 18.20
N ALA A 2 0.71 -14.10 19.19
CA ALA A 2 1.06 -12.68 18.98
C ALA A 2 2.44 -12.38 18.31
N ALA A 3 3.45 -13.24 18.49
CA ALA A 3 4.75 -13.05 17.82
C ALA A 3 4.67 -13.28 16.29
N SER A 4 3.77 -14.18 15.86
CA SER A 4 3.55 -14.48 14.43
C SER A 4 2.83 -13.32 13.73
N SER A 5 1.82 -12.72 14.36
CA SER A 5 1.12 -11.56 13.80
C SER A 5 2.03 -10.35 13.66
N LYS A 6 2.87 -10.02 14.67
CA LYS A 6 3.85 -8.92 14.58
C LYS A 6 4.82 -9.05 13.40
N LEU A 7 5.36 -10.26 13.17
CA LEU A 7 6.25 -10.51 12.04
C LEU A 7 5.52 -10.34 10.70
N ARG A 8 4.28 -10.82 10.59
CA ARG A 8 3.46 -10.68 9.37
C ARG A 8 3.13 -9.21 9.08
N VAL A 9 2.75 -8.43 10.09
CA VAL A 9 2.54 -6.97 9.99
C VAL A 9 3.78 -6.28 9.43
N LEU A 10 4.96 -6.52 10.03
CA LEU A 10 6.20 -5.89 9.60
C LEU A 10 6.63 -6.32 8.19
N THR A 11 6.35 -7.57 7.81
CA THR A 11 6.66 -8.09 6.48
C THR A 11 5.80 -7.41 5.41
N LEU A 12 4.49 -7.31 5.65
CA LEU A 12 3.56 -6.65 4.73
C LEU A 12 3.82 -5.15 4.63
N TYR A 13 4.09 -4.49 5.76
CA TYR A 13 4.47 -3.07 5.78
C TYR A 13 5.68 -2.81 4.88
N ARG A 14 6.75 -3.61 5.02
CA ARG A 14 7.94 -3.47 4.17
C ARG A 14 7.65 -3.79 2.71
N ALA A 15 6.81 -4.79 2.43
CA ALA A 15 6.43 -5.14 1.07
C ALA A 15 5.68 -3.99 0.37
N LEU A 16 4.69 -3.40 1.04
CA LEU A 16 3.93 -2.26 0.54
C LEU A 16 4.83 -1.03 0.29
N LEU A 17 5.73 -0.72 1.22
CA LEU A 17 6.68 0.38 1.03
C LEU A 17 7.63 0.14 -0.15
N ARG A 18 8.13 -1.09 -0.32
CA ARG A 18 9.00 -1.46 -1.43
C ARG A 18 8.27 -1.35 -2.76
N GLU A 19 7.01 -1.79 -2.81
CA GLU A 19 6.20 -1.72 -4.03
C GLU A 19 5.85 -0.28 -4.39
N GLY A 20 5.41 0.54 -3.42
CA GLY A 20 5.11 1.96 -3.64
C GLY A 20 6.31 2.77 -4.14
N ARG A 21 7.54 2.35 -3.79
CA ARG A 21 8.78 2.96 -4.29
C ARG A 21 9.08 2.68 -5.75
N LYS A 22 8.46 1.67 -6.36
CA LYS A 22 8.66 1.33 -7.77
C LYS A 22 7.93 2.26 -8.74
N PHE A 23 7.03 3.12 -8.25
CA PHE A 23 6.39 4.10 -9.13
C PHE A 23 7.45 5.02 -9.78
N PRO A 24 7.46 5.15 -11.12
CA PRO A 24 8.38 6.04 -11.82
C PRO A 24 8.16 7.51 -11.44
N SER A 25 6.89 7.92 -11.38
CA SER A 25 6.49 9.27 -10.98
C SER A 25 6.76 9.53 -9.50
N TYR A 26 7.48 10.62 -9.22
CA TYR A 26 7.79 11.09 -7.87
C TYR A 26 6.52 11.28 -7.03
N ASN A 27 5.50 11.94 -7.58
CA ASN A 27 4.26 12.24 -6.85
C ASN A 27 3.53 10.95 -6.43
N TYR A 28 3.48 9.94 -7.30
CA TYR A 28 2.85 8.65 -6.97
C TYR A 28 3.65 7.86 -5.96
N ARG A 29 4.98 7.87 -6.09
CA ARG A 29 5.87 7.21 -5.14
C ARG A 29 5.71 7.80 -3.73
N GLU A 30 5.82 9.12 -3.60
CA GLU A 30 5.70 9.79 -2.30
C GLU A 30 4.30 9.62 -1.71
N TYR A 31 3.25 9.72 -2.54
CA TYR A 31 1.90 9.48 -2.08
C TYR A 31 1.71 8.04 -1.57
N ALA A 32 2.11 7.03 -2.33
CA ALA A 32 1.97 5.63 -1.94
C ALA A 32 2.73 5.33 -0.65
N VAL A 33 3.97 5.81 -0.54
CA VAL A 33 4.78 5.65 0.67
C VAL A 33 4.13 6.34 1.86
N ARG A 34 3.67 7.58 1.71
CA ARG A 34 3.00 8.33 2.78
C ARG A 34 1.72 7.62 3.22
N ARG A 35 0.87 7.21 2.29
CA ARG A 35 -0.41 6.55 2.59
C ARG A 35 -0.22 5.23 3.34
N VAL A 36 0.74 4.41 2.92
CA VAL A 36 1.10 3.16 3.63
C VAL A 36 1.58 3.46 5.05
N ARG A 37 2.42 4.48 5.25
CA ARG A 37 2.88 4.87 6.59
C ARG A 37 1.74 5.34 7.48
N ASP A 38 0.85 6.17 6.93
CA ASP A 38 -0.27 6.73 7.67
C ASP A 38 -1.25 5.62 8.09
N ALA A 39 -1.60 4.71 7.17
CA ALA A 39 -2.50 3.58 7.46
C ALA A 39 -1.96 2.64 8.57
N PHE A 40 -0.66 2.30 8.53
CA PHE A 40 -0.08 1.44 9.57
C PHE A 40 0.08 2.15 10.91
N ARG A 41 0.26 3.48 10.90
CA ARG A 41 0.32 4.28 12.14
C ARG A 41 -1.05 4.43 12.79
N GLU A 42 -2.09 4.63 11.99
CA GLU A 42 -3.48 4.75 12.44
C GLU A 42 -3.91 3.53 13.27
N HIS A 43 -3.46 2.33 12.90
CA HIS A 43 -3.78 1.09 13.59
C HIS A 43 -2.65 0.51 14.46
N ALA A 44 -1.61 1.29 14.76
CA ALA A 44 -0.44 0.79 15.50
C ALA A 44 -0.76 0.36 16.95
N GLY A 45 -1.83 0.91 17.52
CA GLY A 45 -2.31 0.59 18.87
C GLY A 45 -3.39 -0.48 18.90
N GLU A 46 -3.76 -1.09 17.76
CA GLU A 46 -4.79 -2.13 17.74
C GLU A 46 -4.31 -3.38 18.50
N THR A 47 -5.20 -3.92 19.32
CA THR A 47 -4.93 -5.09 20.17
C THR A 47 -5.94 -6.23 19.99
N ASP A 48 -7.09 -5.95 19.37
CA ASP A 48 -8.08 -6.97 19.01
C ASP A 48 -7.52 -7.90 17.91
N PRO A 49 -7.36 -9.21 18.19
CA PRO A 49 -6.87 -10.17 17.22
C PRO A 49 -7.71 -10.24 15.93
N ASP A 50 -9.02 -10.07 16.00
CA ASP A 50 -9.91 -10.18 14.85
C ASP A 50 -9.79 -8.96 13.94
N GLU A 51 -9.69 -7.77 14.52
CA GLU A 51 -9.41 -6.54 13.76
C GLU A 51 -8.01 -6.55 13.16
N ILE A 52 -6.99 -7.03 13.89
CA ILE A 52 -5.64 -7.23 13.34
C ILE A 52 -5.70 -8.17 12.12
N HIS A 53 -6.47 -9.26 12.20
CA HIS A 53 -6.61 -10.19 11.08
C HIS A 53 -7.27 -9.51 9.85
N LYS A 54 -8.35 -8.75 10.05
CA LYS A 54 -9.01 -7.98 8.97
C LYS A 54 -8.08 -6.96 8.34
N LEU A 55 -7.31 -6.23 9.15
CA LEU A 55 -6.34 -5.24 8.69
C LEU A 55 -5.20 -5.89 7.89
N LEU A 56 -4.73 -7.06 8.33
CA LEU A 56 -3.74 -7.85 7.59
C LEU A 56 -4.26 -8.29 6.22
N GLN A 57 -5.50 -8.79 6.15
CA GLN A 57 -6.13 -9.16 4.88
C GLN A 57 -6.25 -7.95 3.94
N LYS A 58 -6.72 -6.81 4.47
CA LYS A 58 -6.79 -5.55 3.72
C LYS A 58 -5.43 -5.10 3.20
N ALA A 59 -4.37 -5.25 3.99
CA ALA A 59 -3.01 -4.91 3.58
C ALA A 59 -2.49 -5.84 2.46
N GLU A 60 -2.87 -7.12 2.47
CA GLU A 60 -2.56 -8.09 1.42
C GLU A 60 -3.26 -7.72 0.10
N ASP A 61 -4.56 -7.44 0.14
CA ASP A 61 -5.33 -6.98 -1.03
C ASP A 61 -4.75 -5.68 -1.60
N SER A 62 -4.39 -4.74 -0.71
CA SER A 62 -3.75 -3.48 -1.07
C SER A 62 -2.41 -3.69 -1.78
N LEU A 63 -1.62 -4.68 -1.36
CA LEU A 63 -0.34 -5.00 -1.99
C LEU A 63 -0.54 -5.53 -3.42
N GLU A 64 -1.57 -6.33 -3.66
CA GLU A 64 -1.90 -6.79 -5.01
C GLU A 64 -2.31 -5.64 -5.93
N VAL A 65 -3.18 -4.75 -5.44
CA VAL A 65 -3.58 -3.54 -6.18
C VAL A 65 -2.35 -2.70 -6.51
N LEU A 66 -1.49 -2.45 -5.53
CA LEU A 66 -0.28 -1.64 -5.70
C LEU A 66 0.67 -2.24 -6.74
N ARG A 67 0.89 -3.56 -6.72
CA ARG A 67 1.66 -4.28 -7.75
C ARG A 67 1.09 -4.07 -9.15
N ARG A 68 -0.23 -4.27 -9.33
CA ARG A 68 -0.90 -4.08 -10.62
C ARG A 68 -0.75 -2.65 -11.12
N GLN A 69 -0.94 -1.65 -10.24
CA GLN A 69 -0.77 -0.25 -10.60
C GLN A 69 0.67 0.04 -11.04
N VAL A 70 1.67 -0.39 -10.27
CA VAL A 70 3.09 -0.22 -10.64
C VAL A 70 3.36 -0.82 -12.02
N THR A 71 2.91 -2.06 -12.28
CA THR A 71 3.08 -2.70 -13.58
C THR A 71 2.43 -1.90 -14.72
N LEU A 72 1.17 -1.47 -14.57
CA LEU A 72 0.46 -0.68 -15.58
C LEU A 72 1.15 0.66 -15.89
N TYR A 73 1.74 1.29 -14.87
CA TYR A 73 2.52 2.52 -15.03
C TYR A 73 3.83 2.26 -15.77
N MET A 74 4.51 1.15 -15.49
CA MET A 74 5.78 0.81 -16.14
C MET A 74 5.62 0.39 -17.60
N THR A 75 4.53 -0.32 -17.95
CA THR A 75 4.29 -0.79 -19.32
C THR A 75 3.72 0.29 -20.25
N GLY A 76 3.62 1.55 -19.78
CA GLY A 76 3.08 2.66 -20.57
C GLY A 76 1.60 2.51 -20.95
N SER A 77 0.93 1.49 -20.43
CA SER A 77 -0.49 1.20 -20.69
C SER A 77 -1.41 2.19 -19.97
N PHE A 78 -0.86 2.96 -19.02
CA PHE A 78 -1.53 4.08 -18.39
C PHE A 78 -1.30 5.36 -19.20
N HIS A 79 -2.22 5.67 -20.12
CA HIS A 79 -2.23 6.95 -20.82
C HIS A 79 -2.48 8.07 -19.79
N VAL A 80 -1.44 8.82 -19.42
CA VAL A 80 -1.49 9.88 -18.41
C VAL A 80 -2.34 11.03 -18.92
N LYS A 81 -3.65 11.00 -18.65
CA LYS A 81 -4.49 12.19 -18.74
C LYS A 81 -4.26 13.05 -17.49
N SER A 82 -3.47 14.10 -17.68
CA SER A 82 -3.33 15.28 -16.81
C SER A 82 -2.60 15.10 -15.47
N SER A 83 -1.50 15.85 -15.36
CA SER A 83 -0.61 16.10 -14.20
C SER A 83 -1.30 16.64 -12.91
N LYS A 84 -2.64 16.65 -12.84
CA LYS A 84 -3.38 17.27 -11.72
C LYS A 84 -4.31 16.34 -10.95
N ASN A 85 -4.47 15.07 -11.31
CA ASN A 85 -5.31 14.16 -10.53
C ASN A 85 -4.70 12.77 -10.39
N LEU A 86 -4.52 12.35 -9.13
CA LEU A 86 -4.10 10.98 -8.81
C LEU A 86 -5.13 9.96 -9.32
N PRO A 87 -4.71 8.75 -9.72
CA PRO A 87 -5.62 7.65 -10.02
C PRO A 87 -6.55 7.44 -8.84
N SER A 88 -7.85 7.43 -9.10
CA SER A 88 -8.86 7.09 -8.10
C SER A 88 -8.56 5.74 -7.44
N SER A 89 -7.88 4.83 -8.14
CA SER A 89 -7.42 3.52 -7.63
C SER A 89 -6.40 3.59 -6.50
N LEU A 90 -5.57 4.66 -6.43
CA LEU A 90 -4.62 4.83 -5.32
C LEU A 90 -5.27 5.43 -4.07
N ARG A 91 -6.49 5.98 -4.17
CA ARG A 91 -7.23 6.51 -3.01
C ARG A 91 -7.74 5.43 -2.07
N PHE A 92 -7.79 4.17 -2.52
CA PHE A 92 -8.33 3.03 -1.77
C PHE A 92 -7.27 2.17 -1.07
N LEU A 93 -5.98 2.49 -1.27
CA LEU A 93 -4.90 2.05 -0.36
C LEU A 93 -5.02 2.82 0.94
#